data_AF-A0A2A6CLC5-F1
#
_entry.id   AF-A0A2A6CLC5-F1
#
_cell.length_a   1.000
_cell.length_b   1.000
_cell.length_c   1.000
_cell.angle_alpha   90.00
_cell.angle_beta   90.00
_cell.angle_gamma   90.00
#
_symmetry.space_group_name_H-M   'P 1'
#
loop_
_entity.id
_entity.type
_entity.pdbx_description
1 polymer ?
#
loop_
_entity_poly.entity_id
_entity_poly.type
_entity_poly.pdbx_seq_one_letter_code
_entity_poly.pdbx_strand_id
1 'polypeptide(L)'
;MTLRSPSVNFFHMCKAGHCPSVKDAFRMFDVGGQRSERKKWIHCFEGVTAIIFCVAMSEYDKMLAEDDEMPGNFRRVNQNPSYWGKYQHMNRMIESMRLFDSICNNKWFTETSIILFLNKKDLFEDKIKRSPLNIAFPEYPGANTYEEAAAYIQTQFEGLNKRKGGATIYSHFTCATDTNNIRFVFDAVTDIIIQDNLRQCGLM
;
A
#
# COMPACT_ATOMS: atom_id res chain seq x y z
N MET A 1 -14.81 -6.40 3.07
CA MET A 1 -14.39 -4.99 2.92
C MET A 1 -14.02 -4.77 1.45
N THR A 2 -14.90 -4.17 0.65
CA THR A 2 -14.75 -4.09 -0.81
C THR A 2 -13.96 -2.83 -1.16
N LEU A 3 -12.62 -2.92 -1.17
CA LEU A 3 -11.71 -1.78 -1.32
C LEU A 3 -11.76 -1.20 -2.75
N ARG A 4 -12.26 0.04 -2.90
CA ARG A 4 -12.53 0.69 -4.21
C ARG A 4 -11.42 1.61 -4.75
N SER A 5 -10.37 1.89 -3.98
CA SER A 5 -9.21 2.77 -4.30
C SER A 5 -8.08 2.46 -3.31
N PRO A 6 -6.82 2.97 -3.45
CA PRO A 6 -5.77 2.68 -2.46
C PRO A 6 -6.31 2.98 -1.06
N SER A 7 -6.33 1.95 -0.23
CA SER A 7 -6.98 2.01 1.08
C SER A 7 -5.87 1.98 2.10
N VAL A 8 -5.89 2.93 3.03
CA VAL A 8 -4.88 3.01 4.08
C VAL A 8 -5.58 2.64 5.36
N ASN A 9 -5.09 1.61 6.02
CA ASN A 9 -5.59 1.23 7.33
C ASN A 9 -4.50 1.56 8.35
N PHE A 10 -4.81 2.44 9.30
CA PHE A 10 -3.93 2.71 10.42
C PHE A 10 -4.17 1.67 11.51
N PHE A 11 -3.10 1.03 11.98
CA PHE A 11 -3.18 -0.06 12.94
C PHE A 11 -2.60 0.40 14.28
N HIS A 12 -3.46 0.53 15.28
CA HIS A 12 -3.07 0.92 16.63
C HIS A 12 -3.16 -0.29 17.56
N MET A 13 -2.03 -0.69 18.15
CA MET A 13 -2.00 -1.75 19.14
C MET A 13 -1.89 -1.10 20.52
N CYS A 14 -2.97 -1.15 21.29
CA CYS A 14 -2.93 -0.66 22.66
C CYS A 14 -2.33 -1.74 23.56
N LYS A 15 -1.22 -1.43 24.23
CA LYS A 15 -0.74 -2.23 25.35
C LYS A 15 -1.74 -2.06 26.50
N ALA A 16 -2.47 -3.11 26.85
CA ALA A 16 -3.30 -3.08 28.05
C ALA A 16 -2.38 -3.13 29.28
N GLY A 17 -2.32 -2.02 30.03
CA GLY A 17 -1.70 -2.03 31.36
C GLY A 17 -2.52 -2.90 32.32
N HIS A 18 -1.85 -3.85 32.99
CA HIS A 18 -2.25 -4.45 34.27
C HIS A 18 -3.65 -5.08 34.36
N CYS A 19 -4.00 -6.00 33.46
CA CYS A 19 -5.08 -6.96 33.75
C CYS A 19 -4.80 -8.33 33.09
N PRO A 20 -4.60 -9.41 33.86
CA PRO A 20 -4.13 -10.70 33.34
C PRO A 20 -5.18 -11.50 32.52
N SER A 21 -6.30 -10.89 32.12
CA SER A 21 -7.39 -11.57 31.39
C SER A 21 -7.68 -11.03 29.99
N VAL A 22 -6.99 -9.96 29.54
CA VAL A 22 -7.26 -9.36 28.21
C VAL A 22 -6.18 -9.80 27.22
N LYS A 23 -6.54 -10.74 26.33
CA LYS A 23 -5.77 -11.01 25.10
C LYS A 23 -5.66 -9.70 24.32
N ASP A 24 -4.48 -9.42 23.75
CA ASP A 24 -4.12 -8.17 23.08
C ASP A 24 -5.27 -7.54 22.28
N ALA A 25 -5.71 -6.34 22.70
CA ALA A 25 -6.83 -5.65 22.08
C ALA A 25 -6.33 -4.79 20.90
N PHE A 26 -6.48 -5.30 19.68
CA PHE A 26 -6.17 -4.56 18.46
C PHE A 26 -7.24 -3.51 18.15
N ARG A 27 -6.81 -2.28 17.83
CA ARG A 27 -7.69 -1.22 17.32
C ARG A 27 -7.26 -0.85 15.91
N MET A 28 -8.07 -1.23 14.93
CA MET A 28 -7.86 -0.86 13.54
C MET A 28 -8.70 0.36 13.19
N PHE A 29 -8.07 1.38 12.61
CA PHE A 29 -8.72 2.57 12.11
C PHE A 29 -8.62 2.56 10.58
N ASP A 30 -9.75 2.31 9.91
CA ASP A 30 -9.83 2.44 8.45
C ASP A 30 -9.93 3.93 8.11
N VAL A 31 -9.02 4.41 7.25
CA VAL A 31 -9.08 5.77 6.73
C VAL A 31 -9.20 5.76 5.22
N GLY A 32 -10.03 6.65 4.70
CA GLY A 32 -10.13 6.84 3.25
C GLY A 32 -8.79 7.29 2.66
N GLY A 33 -8.32 6.61 1.62
CA GLY A 33 -7.15 7.02 0.82
C GLY A 33 -7.43 8.10 -0.24
N GLN A 34 -8.70 8.47 -0.40
CA GLN A 34 -9.14 9.57 -1.28
C GLN A 34 -8.54 10.91 -0.82
N ARG A 35 -8.25 11.82 -1.77
CA ARG A 35 -7.53 13.06 -1.47
C ARG A 35 -8.26 13.94 -0.45
N SER A 36 -9.59 13.96 -0.50
CA SER A 36 -10.46 14.68 0.45
C SER A 36 -10.37 14.16 1.88
N GLU A 37 -10.13 12.86 2.05
CA GLU A 37 -10.12 12.18 3.36
C GLU A 37 -8.76 12.26 4.06
N ARG A 38 -7.67 12.47 3.32
CA ARG A 38 -6.29 12.51 3.85
C ARG A 38 -6.07 13.58 4.91
N LYS A 39 -6.85 14.68 4.88
CA LYS A 39 -6.77 15.74 5.90
C LYS A 39 -7.17 15.26 7.30
N LYS A 40 -7.95 14.18 7.40
CA LYS A 40 -8.42 13.59 8.67
C LYS A 40 -7.40 12.66 9.32
N TRP A 41 -6.36 12.27 8.59
CA TRP A 41 -5.38 11.28 9.07
C TRP A 41 -4.58 11.75 10.27
N ILE A 42 -4.45 13.07 10.47
CA ILE A 42 -3.74 13.65 11.62
C ILE A 42 -4.28 13.15 12.97
N HIS A 43 -5.58 12.82 13.04
CA HIS A 43 -6.19 12.27 14.25
C HIS A 43 -5.72 10.86 14.59
N CYS A 44 -5.05 10.19 13.66
CA CYS A 44 -4.54 8.83 13.80
C CYS A 44 -3.02 8.79 13.94
N PHE A 45 -2.30 9.92 14.05
CA PHE A 45 -0.83 9.92 13.96
C PHE A 45 -0.11 9.63 15.28
N GLU A 46 -0.80 9.62 16.42
CA GLU A 46 -0.16 9.40 17.72
C GLU A 46 -0.30 7.94 18.19
N GLY A 47 0.84 7.34 18.57
CA GLY A 47 0.90 6.00 19.15
C GLY A 47 0.61 4.84 18.19
N VAL A 48 0.66 5.07 16.87
CA VAL A 48 0.47 3.99 15.88
C VAL A 48 1.64 3.03 15.90
N THR A 49 1.34 1.77 16.15
CA THR A 49 2.31 0.67 16.20
C THR A 49 2.70 0.20 14.80
N ALA A 50 1.73 0.17 13.88
CA ALA A 50 1.93 -0.28 12.51
C ALA A 50 1.00 0.42 11.52
N ILE A 51 1.42 0.53 10.27
CA ILE A 51 0.57 1.01 9.17
C ILE A 51 0.36 -0.13 8.19
N ILE A 52 -0.89 -0.32 7.76
CA ILE A 52 -1.22 -1.28 6.71
C ILE A 52 -1.63 -0.50 5.49
N PHE A 53 -0.78 -0.56 4.47
CA PHE A 53 -1.00 0.12 3.22
C PHE A 53 -1.46 -0.88 2.16
N CYS A 54 -2.70 -0.73 1.68
CA CYS A 54 -3.26 -1.63 0.67
C CYS A 54 -3.21 -1.00 -0.73
N VAL A 55 -2.40 -1.60 -1.60
CA VAL A 55 -2.29 -1.30 -3.04
C VAL A 55 -3.26 -2.18 -3.81
N ALA A 56 -4.00 -1.60 -4.74
CA ALA A 56 -4.80 -2.35 -5.71
C ALA A 56 -3.96 -2.65 -6.96
N MET A 57 -3.34 -3.82 -7.03
CA MET A 57 -2.42 -4.19 -8.12
C MET A 57 -3.08 -4.08 -9.49
N SER A 58 -4.36 -4.46 -9.59
CA SER A 58 -5.13 -4.45 -10.83
C SER A 58 -5.54 -3.05 -11.33
N GLU A 59 -5.09 -1.95 -10.70
CA GLU A 59 -5.47 -0.58 -11.08
C GLU A 59 -4.35 0.18 -11.82
N TYR A 60 -3.27 -0.49 -12.24
CA TYR A 60 -2.18 0.09 -13.02
C TYR A 60 -2.60 0.66 -14.39
N ASP A 61 -3.70 0.20 -14.95
CA ASP A 61 -4.27 0.66 -16.22
C ASP A 61 -5.48 1.59 -16.01
N LYS A 62 -5.72 2.06 -14.78
CA LYS A 62 -6.85 2.92 -14.43
C LYS A 62 -6.40 4.32 -14.07
N MET A 63 -7.31 5.26 -14.25
CA MET A 63 -7.13 6.65 -13.84
C MET A 63 -7.97 7.01 -12.61
N LEU A 64 -7.58 8.09 -11.93
CA LEU A 64 -8.33 8.71 -10.85
C LEU A 64 -9.68 9.21 -11.37
N ALA A 65 -10.73 9.02 -10.57
CA ALA A 65 -12.07 9.50 -10.90
C ALA A 65 -12.27 10.98 -10.52
N GLU A 66 -11.36 11.54 -9.71
CA GLU A 66 -11.44 12.88 -9.12
C GLU A 66 -10.87 13.99 -10.02
N ASP A 67 -10.20 13.63 -11.12
CA ASP A 67 -9.55 14.60 -12.00
C ASP A 67 -10.34 14.76 -13.31
N ASP A 68 -11.01 15.91 -13.48
CA ASP A 68 -11.86 16.26 -14.64
C ASP A 68 -11.07 16.59 -15.92
N GLU A 69 -9.73 16.68 -15.85
CA GLU A 69 -8.87 17.05 -16.98
C GLU A 69 -8.66 15.92 -18.02
N MET A 70 -9.39 14.82 -17.90
CA MET A 70 -9.23 13.68 -18.81
C MET A 70 -9.64 14.03 -20.24
N PRO A 71 -8.76 13.81 -21.24
CA PRO A 71 -9.22 13.77 -22.61
C PRO A 71 -10.21 12.62 -22.75
N GLY A 72 -11.40 12.89 -23.31
CA GLY A 72 -12.55 11.95 -23.41
C GLY A 72 -12.34 10.66 -24.20
N ASN A 73 -11.08 10.21 -24.40
CA ASN A 73 -10.74 8.98 -25.09
C ASN A 73 -9.43 8.39 -24.52
N PHE A 74 -9.49 7.81 -23.32
CA PHE A 74 -8.37 7.13 -22.63
C PHE A 74 -7.61 6.14 -23.53
N ARG A 75 -8.34 5.46 -24.43
CA ARG A 75 -7.76 4.52 -25.40
C ARG A 75 -6.78 5.19 -26.36
N ARG A 76 -6.98 6.49 -26.70
CA ARG A 76 -6.05 7.28 -27.53
C ARG A 76 -4.85 7.78 -26.74
N VAL A 77 -5.01 8.04 -25.44
CA VAL A 77 -3.92 8.46 -24.54
C VAL A 77 -2.86 7.36 -24.41
N ASN A 78 -3.29 6.11 -24.23
CA ASN A 78 -2.38 4.95 -24.17
C ASN A 78 -1.76 4.57 -25.53
N GLN A 79 -2.22 5.15 -26.64
CA GLN A 79 -1.68 4.89 -27.98
C GLN A 79 -0.60 5.90 -28.41
N ASN A 80 -0.44 7.01 -27.68
CA ASN A 80 0.57 8.01 -28.02
C ASN A 80 1.45 8.31 -26.79
N PRO A 81 2.71 7.80 -26.79
CA PRO A 81 3.68 7.96 -25.70
C PRO A 81 3.95 9.41 -25.27
N SER A 82 3.76 10.39 -26.16
CA SER A 82 3.94 11.81 -25.82
C SER A 82 2.96 12.33 -24.77
N TYR A 83 1.80 11.68 -24.60
CA TYR A 83 0.85 12.01 -23.53
C TYR A 83 1.15 11.31 -22.20
N TRP A 84 1.93 10.23 -22.20
CA TRP A 84 2.18 9.44 -21.00
C TRP A 84 2.80 10.29 -19.90
N GLY A 85 3.85 11.05 -20.22
CA GLY A 85 4.50 11.96 -19.26
C GLY A 85 3.56 13.06 -18.73
N LYS A 86 2.57 13.49 -19.52
CA LYS A 86 1.63 14.55 -19.11
C LYS A 86 0.62 14.06 -18.07
N TYR A 87 0.06 12.87 -18.23
CA TYR A 87 -1.06 12.38 -17.41
C TYR A 87 -0.70 11.23 -16.46
N GLN A 88 0.59 10.85 -16.37
CA GLN A 88 1.06 9.82 -15.43
C GLN A 88 0.62 10.07 -13.98
N HIS A 89 0.50 11.35 -13.59
CA HIS A 89 0.05 11.77 -12.27
C HIS A 89 -1.41 11.40 -11.95
N MET A 90 -2.23 11.15 -12.97
CA MET A 90 -3.63 10.76 -12.82
C MET A 90 -3.81 9.24 -12.80
N ASN A 91 -2.74 8.46 -13.02
CA ASN A 91 -2.79 7.01 -12.96
C ASN A 91 -2.94 6.54 -11.50
N ARG A 92 -3.84 5.58 -11.25
CA ARG A 92 -4.15 5.13 -9.88
C ARG A 92 -2.97 4.47 -9.18
N MET A 93 -2.15 3.69 -9.90
CA MET A 93 -0.95 3.06 -9.33
C MET A 93 0.08 4.12 -8.95
N ILE A 94 0.30 5.12 -9.81
CA ILE A 94 1.24 6.21 -9.55
C ILE A 94 0.78 7.08 -8.37
N GLU A 95 -0.51 7.40 -8.28
CA GLU A 95 -1.05 8.09 -7.10
C GLU A 95 -0.90 7.25 -5.82
N SER A 96 -1.11 5.93 -5.90
CA SER A 96 -0.88 5.03 -4.77
C SER A 96 0.58 5.03 -4.32
N MET A 97 1.53 5.04 -5.25
CA MET A 97 2.96 5.16 -4.95
C MET A 97 3.30 6.51 -4.30
N ARG A 98 2.75 7.62 -4.80
CA ARG A 98 2.96 8.94 -4.19
C ARG A 98 2.41 9.02 -2.78
N LEU A 99 1.23 8.44 -2.56
CA LEU A 99 0.65 8.36 -1.23
C LEU A 99 1.54 7.52 -0.30
N PHE A 100 2.03 6.38 -0.78
CA PHE A 100 2.96 5.54 -0.03
C PHE A 100 4.26 6.26 0.32
N ASP A 101 4.89 6.96 -0.64
CA ASP A 101 6.10 7.77 -0.42
C ASP A 101 5.86 8.83 0.68
N SER A 102 4.69 9.48 0.67
CA SER A 102 4.33 10.49 1.67
C SER A 102 4.09 9.92 3.08
N ILE A 103 3.67 8.66 3.20
CA ILE A 103 3.48 7.96 4.49
C ILE A 103 4.80 7.41 4.98
N CYS A 104 5.49 6.67 4.11
CA CYS A 104 6.75 6.02 4.42
C CYS A 104 7.78 7.04 4.85
N ASN A 105 7.85 8.21 4.22
CA ASN A 105 8.82 9.24 4.57
C ASN A 105 8.27 10.33 5.51
N ASN A 106 7.12 10.09 6.15
CA ASN A 106 6.55 11.04 7.11
C ASN A 106 7.31 11.04 8.44
N LYS A 107 7.61 12.24 8.96
CA LYS A 107 8.25 12.41 10.27
C LYS A 107 7.45 11.84 11.45
N TRP A 108 6.13 11.74 11.32
CA TRP A 108 5.26 11.17 12.35
C TRP A 108 5.33 9.64 12.41
N PHE A 109 5.88 9.01 11.37
CA PHE A 109 5.89 7.55 11.23
C PHE A 109 7.30 6.96 11.19
N THR A 110 8.33 7.70 11.60
CA THR A 110 9.74 7.30 11.47
C THR A 110 10.04 5.93 12.09
N GLU A 111 9.42 5.66 13.24
CA GLU A 111 9.58 4.41 14.01
C GLU A 111 8.44 3.41 13.76
N THR A 112 7.42 3.81 13.00
CA THR A 112 6.25 2.97 12.73
C THR A 112 6.55 1.96 11.63
N SER A 113 6.34 0.69 11.92
CA SER A 113 6.46 -0.41 10.94
C SER A 113 5.36 -0.32 9.86
N ILE A 114 5.70 -0.67 8.63
CA ILE A 114 4.77 -0.61 7.49
C ILE A 114 4.59 -2.00 6.89
N ILE A 115 3.34 -2.42 6.81
CA ILE A 115 2.89 -3.63 6.13
C ILE A 115 2.29 -3.20 4.80
N LEU A 116 2.83 -3.73 3.70
CA LEU A 116 2.39 -3.42 2.34
C LEU A 116 1.58 -4.59 1.78
N PHE A 117 0.28 -4.38 1.59
CA PHE A 117 -0.59 -5.35 0.93
C PHE A 117 -0.73 -5.03 -0.55
N LEU A 118 -0.11 -5.87 -1.38
CA LEU A 118 -0.30 -5.91 -2.82
C LEU A 118 -1.57 -6.73 -3.11
N ASN A 119 -2.72 -6.07 -3.06
CA ASN A 119 -4.04 -6.69 -3.10
C ASN A 119 -4.61 -6.77 -4.52
N LYS A 120 -5.66 -7.58 -4.68
CA LYS A 120 -6.31 -7.90 -5.97
C LYS A 120 -5.36 -8.63 -6.92
N LYS A 121 -4.50 -9.51 -6.37
CA LYS A 121 -3.51 -10.27 -7.15
C LYS A 121 -4.18 -11.14 -8.23
N ASP A 122 -5.35 -11.69 -7.91
CA ASP A 122 -6.23 -12.45 -8.79
C ASP A 122 -6.66 -11.63 -10.02
N LEU A 123 -7.18 -10.42 -9.79
CA LEU A 123 -7.60 -9.52 -10.87
C LEU A 123 -6.41 -9.01 -11.68
N PHE A 124 -5.25 -8.87 -11.04
CA PHE A 124 -4.01 -8.46 -11.70
C PHE A 124 -3.48 -9.55 -12.63
N GLU A 125 -3.44 -10.80 -12.16
CA GLU A 125 -2.99 -11.98 -12.91
C GLU A 125 -3.78 -12.16 -14.22
N ASP A 126 -5.10 -11.94 -14.20
CA ASP A 126 -5.88 -12.02 -15.43
C ASP A 126 -5.71 -10.81 -16.35
N LYS A 127 -5.44 -9.64 -15.77
CA LYS A 127 -5.35 -8.39 -16.52
C LYS A 127 -4.02 -8.22 -17.24
N ILE A 128 -2.91 -8.64 -16.62
CA ILE A 128 -1.57 -8.49 -17.20
C ILE A 128 -1.41 -9.23 -18.53
N LYS A 129 -2.18 -10.33 -18.72
CA LYS A 129 -2.28 -11.09 -19.98
C LYS A 129 -2.75 -10.26 -21.18
N ARG A 130 -3.45 -9.14 -20.95
CA ARG A 130 -4.10 -8.33 -22.00
C ARG A 130 -3.77 -6.83 -21.96
N SER A 131 -3.19 -6.35 -20.88
CA SER A 131 -2.88 -4.93 -20.68
C SER A 131 -1.45 -4.80 -20.13
N PRO A 132 -0.50 -4.21 -20.88
CA PRO A 132 0.90 -4.21 -20.49
C PRO A 132 1.16 -3.34 -19.26
N LEU A 133 2.11 -3.76 -18.41
CA LEU A 133 2.50 -2.97 -17.22
C LEU A 133 3.11 -1.60 -17.61
N ASN A 134 3.68 -1.52 -18.82
CA ASN A 134 4.24 -0.29 -19.39
C ASN A 134 3.25 0.87 -19.51
N ILE A 135 1.94 0.61 -19.34
CA ILE A 135 0.97 1.67 -19.12
C ILE A 135 1.44 2.45 -17.89
N ALA A 136 1.43 1.91 -16.67
CA ALA A 136 1.89 2.67 -15.49
C ALA A 136 3.40 2.94 -15.46
N PHE A 137 4.21 2.02 -15.99
CA PHE A 137 5.67 2.03 -15.85
C PHE A 137 6.37 1.91 -17.21
N PRO A 138 6.52 2.99 -17.98
CA PRO A 138 7.07 2.92 -19.36
C PRO A 138 8.42 2.24 -19.45
N GLU A 139 9.25 2.42 -18.43
CA GLU A 139 10.61 1.88 -18.33
C GLU A 139 10.65 0.43 -17.84
N TYR A 140 9.49 -0.21 -17.61
CA TYR A 140 9.42 -1.61 -17.20
C TYR A 140 10.07 -2.50 -18.28
N PRO A 141 11.18 -3.19 -17.96
CA PRO A 141 11.95 -3.95 -18.94
C PRO A 141 11.51 -5.42 -19.03
N GLY A 142 10.68 -5.88 -18.10
CA GLY A 142 10.30 -7.29 -17.98
C GLY A 142 9.19 -7.73 -18.93
N ALA A 143 8.93 -9.03 -18.94
CA ALA A 143 7.84 -9.62 -19.71
C ALA A 143 6.47 -9.29 -19.09
N ASN A 144 5.40 -9.34 -19.89
CA ASN A 144 4.01 -9.22 -19.39
C ASN A 144 3.53 -10.53 -18.73
N THR A 145 4.34 -11.09 -17.83
CA THR A 145 3.99 -12.24 -16.97
C THR A 145 3.59 -11.74 -15.59
N TYR A 146 2.80 -12.52 -14.88
CA TYR A 146 2.37 -12.16 -13.52
C TYR A 146 3.58 -12.02 -12.60
N GLU A 147 4.51 -12.98 -12.65
CA GLU A 147 5.65 -13.09 -11.74
C GLU A 147 6.57 -11.88 -11.86
N GLU A 148 6.99 -11.52 -13.07
CA GLU A 148 7.90 -10.39 -13.29
C GLU A 148 7.22 -9.06 -13.01
N ALA A 149 5.96 -8.89 -13.42
CA ALA A 149 5.23 -7.65 -13.24
C ALA A 149 4.88 -7.40 -11.77
N ALA A 150 4.50 -8.45 -11.03
CA ALA A 150 4.21 -8.39 -9.60
C ALA A 150 5.47 -8.07 -8.79
N ALA A 151 6.59 -8.75 -9.08
CA ALA A 151 7.88 -8.48 -8.45
C ALA A 151 8.34 -7.05 -8.71
N TYR A 152 8.17 -6.55 -9.94
CA TYR A 152 8.52 -5.18 -10.26
C TYR A 152 7.70 -4.17 -9.47
N ILE A 153 6.36 -4.34 -9.41
CA ILE A 153 5.50 -3.47 -8.60
C ILE A 153 5.96 -3.46 -7.14
N GLN A 154 6.25 -4.64 -6.56
CA GLN A 154 6.76 -4.73 -5.19
C GLN A 154 8.05 -3.91 -5.01
N THR A 155 9.05 -4.11 -5.88
CA THR A 155 10.31 -3.37 -5.84
C THR A 155 10.11 -1.86 -5.98
N GLN A 156 9.18 -1.44 -6.83
CA GLN A 156 8.86 -0.01 -6.99
C GLN A 156 8.33 0.61 -5.70
N PHE A 157 7.49 -0.09 -4.92
CA PHE A 157 7.01 0.41 -3.63
C PHE A 157 8.10 0.37 -2.56
N GLU A 158 8.83 -0.74 -2.45
CA GLU A 158 9.90 -0.90 -1.46
C GLU A 158 11.01 0.14 -1.66
N GLY A 159 11.33 0.47 -2.90
CA GLY A 159 12.31 1.50 -3.26
C GLY A 159 11.93 2.94 -2.88
N LEU A 160 10.67 3.20 -2.50
CA LEU A 160 10.25 4.53 -2.03
C LEU A 160 10.64 4.79 -0.57
N ASN A 161 11.02 3.76 0.18
CA ASN A 161 11.46 3.91 1.56
C ASN A 161 12.85 4.52 1.65
N LYS A 162 12.93 5.77 2.11
CA LYS A 162 14.19 6.52 2.23
C LYS A 162 14.68 6.61 3.67
N ARG A 163 14.10 5.84 4.60
CA ARG A 163 14.45 5.90 6.03
C ARG A 163 15.88 5.42 6.29
N LYS A 164 16.69 6.29 6.90
CA LYS A 164 18.03 5.95 7.38
C LYS A 164 17.90 5.02 8.59
N GLY A 165 18.08 3.71 8.37
CA GLY A 165 17.94 2.69 9.42
C GLY A 165 17.21 1.42 8.98
N GLY A 166 16.63 1.40 7.77
CA GLY A 166 16.12 0.15 7.17
C GLY A 166 14.83 -0.37 7.82
N ALA A 167 13.92 0.52 8.26
CA ALA A 167 12.58 0.10 8.66
C ALA A 167 12.00 -0.82 7.58
N THR A 168 11.80 -2.08 7.91
CA THR A 168 11.48 -3.11 6.91
C THR A 168 10.03 -2.94 6.49
N ILE A 169 9.80 -2.86 5.18
CA ILE A 169 8.44 -2.94 4.63
C ILE A 169 8.11 -4.42 4.49
N TYR A 170 7.05 -4.86 5.16
CA TYR A 170 6.58 -6.24 5.06
C TYR A 170 5.57 -6.36 3.92
N SER A 171 6.04 -6.78 2.75
CA SER A 171 5.23 -6.87 1.53
C SER A 171 4.54 -8.23 1.41
N HIS A 172 3.23 -8.23 1.14
CA HIS A 172 2.43 -9.43 0.95
C HIS A 172 1.46 -9.31 -0.23
N PHE A 173 1.44 -10.32 -1.09
CA PHE A 173 0.43 -10.46 -2.14
C PHE A 173 -0.86 -11.03 -1.56
N THR A 174 -1.96 -10.29 -1.65
CA THR A 174 -3.24 -10.65 -1.04
C THR A 174 -4.38 -10.67 -2.06
N CYS A 175 -5.42 -11.41 -1.72
CA CYS A 175 -6.73 -11.31 -2.37
C CYS A 175 -7.76 -11.03 -1.28
N ALA A 176 -8.71 -10.12 -1.54
CA ALA A 176 -9.71 -9.70 -0.55
C ALA A 176 -10.62 -10.83 -0.07
N THR A 177 -10.70 -11.95 -0.81
CA THR A 177 -11.45 -13.15 -0.43
C THR A 177 -10.61 -14.18 0.34
N ASP A 178 -9.30 -13.97 0.46
CA ASP A 178 -8.40 -14.91 1.14
C ASP A 178 -8.19 -14.49 2.61
N THR A 179 -9.23 -14.69 3.40
CA THR A 179 -9.26 -14.34 4.84
C THR A 179 -8.28 -15.14 5.69
N ASN A 180 -7.87 -16.33 5.23
CA ASN A 180 -6.91 -17.18 5.96
C ASN A 180 -5.50 -16.61 5.89
N ASN A 181 -5.11 -16.14 4.70
CA ASN A 181 -3.81 -15.56 4.44
C ASN A 181 -3.64 -14.24 5.20
N ILE A 182 -4.71 -13.42 5.23
CA ILE A 182 -4.70 -12.16 5.99
C ILE A 182 -4.48 -12.43 7.49
N ARG A 183 -5.21 -13.36 8.10
CA ARG A 183 -5.05 -13.66 9.54
C ARG A 183 -3.63 -14.11 9.89
N PHE A 184 -3.07 -15.01 9.09
CA PHE A 184 -1.70 -15.49 9.30
C PHE A 184 -0.65 -14.39 9.12
N VAL A 185 -0.84 -13.52 8.12
CA VAL A 185 0.04 -12.36 7.89
C VAL A 185 -0.06 -11.37 9.04
N PHE A 186 -1.26 -11.10 9.56
CA PHE A 186 -1.44 -10.24 10.72
C PHE A 186 -0.75 -10.82 11.95
N ASP A 187 -0.91 -12.12 12.24
CA ASP A 187 -0.29 -12.76 13.40
C ASP A 187 1.24 -12.72 13.30
N ALA A 188 1.80 -13.13 12.16
CA ALA A 188 3.25 -13.15 11.93
C ALA A 188 3.88 -11.75 11.99
N VAL A 189 3.22 -10.75 11.39
CA VAL A 189 3.75 -9.39 11.38
C VAL A 189 3.55 -8.72 12.73
N THR A 190 2.47 -9.03 13.45
CA THR A 190 2.26 -8.55 14.82
C THR A 190 3.35 -9.05 15.75
N ASP A 191 3.74 -10.32 15.67
CA ASP A 191 4.81 -10.88 16.50
C ASP A 191 6.15 -10.20 16.23
N ILE A 192 6.49 -9.96 14.95
CA ILE A 192 7.72 -9.26 14.56
C ILE A 192 7.70 -7.81 15.05
N ILE A 193 6.59 -7.10 14.83
CA ILE A 193 6.45 -5.70 15.24
C ILE A 193 6.44 -5.57 16.77
N ILE A 194 5.80 -6.49 17.49
CA ILE A 194 5.84 -6.54 18.96
C ILE A 194 7.27 -6.78 19.44
N GLN A 195 7.97 -7.77 18.88
CA GLN A 195 9.35 -8.07 19.27
C GLN A 195 10.29 -6.88 19.03
N ASP A 196 10.20 -6.22 17.87
CA ASP A 196 11.05 -5.07 17.57
C ASP A 196 10.72 -3.87 18.48
N ASN A 197 9.44 -3.61 18.77
CA ASN A 197 9.05 -2.57 19.72
C ASN A 197 9.51 -2.90 21.16
N LEU A 198 9.45 -4.16 21.59
CA LEU A 198 9.91 -4.58 22.92
C LEU A 198 11.43 -4.47 23.07
N ARG A 199 12.19 -4.78 22.00
CA ARG A 199 13.65 -4.57 21.96
C ARG A 199 14.02 -3.09 22.04
N GLN A 200 13.30 -2.21 21.34
CA GLN A 200 13.55 -0.77 21.40
C GLN A 200 13.25 -0.16 22.79
N CYS A 201 12.35 -0.77 23.56
CA CYS A 201 12.08 -0.40 24.95
C CYS A 201 13.02 -1.07 25.98
N GLY A 202 14.00 -1.88 25.56
CA GLY A 202 14.94 -2.57 26.46
C GLY A 202 14.30 -3.67 27.32
N LEU A 203 13.16 -4.21 26.89
CA LEU A 203 12.42 -5.27 27.61
C LEU A 203 12.76 -6.68 27.11
N MET A 204 13.68 -6.81 26.15
CA MET A 204 14.24 -8.06 25.63
C MET A 204 15.75 -7.93 25.46
#